data_AF-A0A9Q1C4W0-F1
#
_entry.id   AF-A0A9Q1C4W0-F1
#
_cell.length_a   1.000
_cell.length_b   1.000
_cell.length_c   1.000
_cell.angle_alpha   90.00
_cell.angle_beta   90.00
_cell.angle_gamma   90.00
#
_symmetry.space_group_name_H-M   'P 1'
#
loop_
_entity.id
_entity.type
_entity.pdbx_description
1 polymer ?
#
loop_
_entity_poly.entity_id
_entity_poly.type
_entity_poly.pdbx_seq_one_letter_code
_entity_poly.pdbx_strand_id
1 'polypeptide(L)'
;MDSEDLDFSEDLPFESEDAGSSQQKADESRPAGITPEMSEYIKKIVSEVTKDRPERAGVLEQPEAKRARLDTFDNEVSSIFNACFAGSETEIPEDDTLLDSVVEPFLAGDKGPALPPKIAEFIGKMMTEKLSDDKLNEKVQSYKQPENCDLLQPTRINQIIWDKIKPGTRSKDIKFQKAQSVMVKSMTALAITIKDFLDGQASKRQTVHGMFDTLELLAQGNLQLNFARRELIKTDLSRDFATLCSQNVPVTKFLFGDEISKELKDIVDANQMAAKVTPKFGESSCRGRGSF
;
A
#
# COMPACT_ATOMS: atom_id res chain seq x y z
N MET A 1 10.00 -1.08 35.45
CA MET A 1 8.71 -1.76 35.25
C MET A 1 8.82 -2.50 33.93
N ASP A 2 9.42 -3.68 34.08
CA ASP A 2 9.31 -4.91 33.30
C ASP A 2 9.03 -4.78 31.79
N SER A 3 10.12 -4.90 31.04
CA SER A 3 10.13 -5.22 29.61
C SER A 3 9.77 -6.70 29.45
N GLU A 4 8.54 -6.98 29.06
CA GLU A 4 8.16 -8.32 28.61
C GLU A 4 8.74 -8.55 27.21
N ASP A 5 9.84 -9.30 27.18
CA ASP A 5 10.40 -9.89 25.97
C ASP A 5 9.36 -10.85 25.37
N LEU A 6 8.99 -10.62 24.11
CA LEU A 6 8.16 -11.54 23.35
C LEU A 6 8.96 -12.81 23.07
N ASP A 7 8.75 -13.83 23.90
CA ASP A 7 9.26 -15.18 23.71
C ASP A 7 8.61 -15.83 22.47
N PHE A 8 9.44 -16.41 21.61
CA PHE A 8 9.05 -17.02 20.33
C PHE A 8 9.00 -18.55 20.36
N SER A 9 9.14 -19.20 21.52
CA SER A 9 9.02 -20.65 21.63
C SER A 9 7.63 -21.10 22.10
N GLU A 10 6.73 -21.39 21.16
CA GLU A 10 5.69 -22.40 21.37
C GLU A 10 5.46 -23.16 20.06
N ASP A 11 6.06 -24.34 19.99
CA ASP A 11 5.92 -25.34 18.94
C ASP A 11 4.54 -26.02 19.00
N LEU A 12 3.89 -26.15 17.84
CA LEU A 12 2.85 -27.16 17.63
C LEU A 12 3.08 -27.88 16.29
N PRO A 13 2.86 -29.21 16.24
CA PRO A 13 3.43 -30.07 15.22
C PRO A 13 2.61 -30.05 13.93
N PHE A 14 3.30 -30.07 12.78
CA PHE A 14 2.68 -30.41 11.51
C PHE A 14 3.31 -31.70 10.99
N GLU A 15 2.45 -32.71 10.82
CA GLU A 15 2.80 -34.04 10.33
C GLU A 15 3.38 -33.97 8.92
N SER A 16 4.47 -34.72 8.73
CA SER A 16 5.13 -34.96 7.46
C SER A 16 4.42 -36.10 6.71
N GLU A 17 4.00 -35.84 5.47
CA GLU A 17 3.79 -36.91 4.50
C GLU A 17 4.85 -36.86 3.41
N ASP A 18 5.25 -38.06 3.03
CA ASP A 18 6.54 -38.45 2.47
C ASP A 18 6.58 -38.35 0.93
N ALA A 19 7.80 -38.36 0.44
CA ALA A 19 8.20 -38.13 -0.94
C ALA A 19 7.85 -39.28 -1.91
N GLY A 20 7.46 -38.91 -3.13
CA GLY A 20 7.48 -39.77 -4.30
C GLY A 20 8.37 -39.17 -5.39
N SER A 21 9.58 -39.73 -5.54
CA SER A 21 10.58 -39.37 -6.56
C SER A 21 10.12 -39.70 -7.99
N SER A 22 10.39 -38.80 -8.94
CA SER A 22 10.68 -39.15 -10.34
C SER A 22 11.48 -38.04 -11.01
N GLN A 23 12.78 -38.27 -11.21
CA GLN A 23 13.62 -37.52 -12.13
C GLN A 23 13.23 -37.83 -13.57
N GLN A 24 13.02 -36.82 -14.41
CA GLN A 24 13.34 -36.91 -15.84
C GLN A 24 13.55 -35.52 -16.49
N LYS A 25 14.77 -35.37 -17.04
CA LYS A 25 15.23 -34.64 -18.24
C LYS A 25 14.66 -33.25 -18.59
N ALA A 26 15.61 -32.34 -18.77
CA ALA A 26 15.47 -31.04 -19.44
C ALA A 26 14.82 -31.16 -20.83
N ASP A 27 13.87 -30.26 -21.09
CA ASP A 27 13.57 -29.78 -22.43
C ASP A 27 13.34 -28.26 -22.37
N GLU A 28 14.01 -27.57 -23.28
CA GLU A 28 14.18 -26.13 -23.34
C GLU A 28 13.03 -25.57 -24.19
N SER A 29 11.93 -25.16 -23.55
CA SER A 29 10.81 -24.50 -24.25
C SER A 29 10.61 -23.06 -23.77
N ARG A 30 10.97 -22.14 -24.66
CA ARG A 30 10.70 -20.70 -24.67
C ARG A 30 9.20 -20.43 -24.37
N PRO A 31 8.81 -19.42 -23.56
CA PRO A 31 7.40 -19.08 -23.43
C PRO A 31 6.87 -18.55 -24.77
N ALA A 32 5.80 -19.16 -25.26
CA ALA A 32 5.13 -18.82 -26.50
C ALA A 32 4.70 -17.34 -26.48
N GLY A 33 5.28 -16.55 -27.39
CA GLY A 33 4.80 -15.20 -27.69
C GLY A 33 3.41 -15.25 -28.33
N ILE A 34 2.70 -14.12 -28.25
CA ILE A 34 1.38 -13.89 -28.87
C ILE A 34 1.44 -14.33 -30.33
N THR A 35 0.66 -15.34 -30.71
CA THR A 35 0.64 -15.80 -32.10
C THR A 35 -0.03 -14.74 -32.99
N PRO A 36 0.26 -14.71 -34.31
CA PRO A 36 -0.36 -13.76 -35.24
C PRO A 36 -1.90 -13.79 -35.20
N GLU A 37 -2.47 -14.97 -34.93
CA GLU A 37 -3.91 -15.17 -34.76
C GLU A 37 -4.47 -14.44 -33.51
N MET A 38 -3.71 -14.40 -32.42
CA MET A 38 -4.10 -13.66 -31.21
C MET A 38 -4.01 -12.13 -31.43
N SER A 39 -3.04 -11.68 -32.22
CA SER A 39 -2.89 -10.26 -32.58
C SER A 39 -4.05 -9.75 -33.45
N GLU A 40 -4.48 -10.56 -34.43
CA GLU A 40 -5.69 -10.25 -35.23
C GLU A 40 -6.96 -10.22 -34.39
N TYR A 41 -7.11 -11.16 -33.45
CA TYR A 41 -8.26 -11.19 -32.55
C TYR A 41 -8.35 -9.94 -31.67
N ILE A 42 -7.22 -9.44 -31.16
CA ILE A 42 -7.16 -8.22 -30.35
C ILE A 42 -7.49 -6.97 -31.20
N LYS A 43 -6.95 -6.87 -32.42
CA LYS A 43 -7.27 -5.77 -33.35
C LYS A 43 -8.76 -5.72 -33.67
N LYS A 44 -9.40 -6.88 -33.84
CA LYS A 44 -10.84 -6.99 -34.08
C LYS A 44 -11.66 -6.47 -32.90
N ILE A 45 -11.34 -6.88 -31.66
CA ILE A 45 -12.05 -6.42 -30.45
C ILE A 45 -11.92 -4.90 -30.28
N VAL A 46 -10.72 -4.34 -30.47
CA VAL A 46 -10.50 -2.89 -30.34
C VAL A 46 -11.33 -2.11 -31.37
N SER A 47 -11.42 -2.62 -32.61
CA SER A 47 -12.22 -2.00 -33.66
C SER A 47 -13.73 -2.03 -33.39
N GLU A 48 -14.23 -3.08 -32.74
CA GLU A 48 -15.63 -3.22 -32.33
C GLU A 48 -15.97 -2.26 -31.17
N VAL A 49 -15.06 -2.07 -30.21
CA VAL A 49 -15.25 -1.16 -29.07
C VAL A 49 -15.24 0.32 -29.49
N THR A 50 -14.46 0.69 -30.53
CA THR A 50 -14.43 2.07 -31.03
C THR A 50 -15.66 2.51 -31.82
N LYS A 51 -16.49 1.57 -32.30
CA LYS A 51 -17.71 1.90 -33.06
C LYS A 51 -18.89 2.37 -32.20
N ASP A 52 -18.87 2.12 -30.90
CA ASP A 52 -20.04 2.29 -30.03
C ASP A 52 -19.95 3.50 -29.07
N ARG A 53 -19.06 4.46 -29.33
CA ARG A 53 -19.01 5.71 -28.56
C ARG A 53 -20.10 6.68 -29.07
N PRO A 54 -21.13 7.04 -28.26
CA PRO A 54 -22.14 8.00 -28.69
C PRO A 54 -21.60 9.43 -28.63
N GLU A 55 -21.88 10.22 -29.66
CA GLU A 55 -21.68 11.68 -29.68
C GLU A 55 -22.55 12.35 -28.61
N ARG A 56 -21.92 13.14 -27.72
CA ARG A 56 -22.63 13.90 -26.69
C ARG A 56 -22.84 15.34 -27.16
N ALA A 57 -23.99 15.57 -27.81
CA ALA A 57 -24.57 16.90 -27.92
C ALA A 57 -25.41 17.19 -26.66
N GLY A 58 -25.18 18.34 -26.00
CA GLY A 58 -26.00 18.78 -24.87
C GLY A 58 -25.30 19.79 -23.97
N VAL A 59 -25.51 21.07 -24.24
CA VAL A 59 -25.11 22.22 -23.41
C VAL A 59 -25.89 22.21 -22.10
N LEU A 60 -25.19 22.26 -20.97
CA LEU A 60 -25.73 22.72 -19.68
C LEU A 60 -24.76 23.78 -19.13
N GLU A 61 -25.22 25.02 -19.05
CA GLU A 61 -24.46 26.17 -18.57
C GLU A 61 -24.02 25.99 -17.11
N GLN A 62 -22.74 26.24 -16.83
CA GLN A 62 -22.19 26.49 -15.49
C GLN A 62 -21.31 27.75 -15.52
N PRO A 63 -21.27 28.54 -14.42
CA PRO A 63 -20.83 29.94 -14.43
C PRO A 63 -19.33 30.15 -14.69
N GLU A 64 -19.05 31.22 -15.43
CA GLU A 64 -17.79 31.59 -16.11
C GLU A 64 -16.55 31.69 -15.21
N ALA A 65 -16.71 31.79 -13.89
CA ALA A 65 -15.60 31.84 -12.93
C ALA A 65 -14.80 30.52 -12.83
N LYS A 66 -15.39 29.37 -13.22
CA LYS A 66 -14.65 28.09 -13.32
C LYS A 66 -13.85 27.97 -14.62
N ARG A 67 -14.25 28.65 -15.68
CA ARG A 67 -13.58 28.62 -17.00
C ARG A 67 -12.22 29.31 -16.94
N ALA A 68 -12.16 30.47 -16.27
CA ALA A 68 -10.94 31.26 -16.13
C ALA A 68 -9.80 30.57 -15.35
N ARG A 69 -10.09 29.59 -14.46
CA ARG A 69 -9.05 28.82 -13.73
C ARG A 69 -8.52 27.60 -14.50
N LEU A 70 -9.27 27.09 -15.47
CA LEU A 70 -8.84 25.98 -16.32
C LEU A 70 -8.02 26.49 -17.51
N ASP A 71 -8.36 27.66 -18.06
CA ASP A 71 -7.65 28.26 -19.20
C ASP A 71 -6.23 28.78 -18.84
N THR A 72 -5.90 28.91 -17.55
CA THR A 72 -4.54 29.28 -17.11
C THR A 72 -3.58 28.09 -17.07
N PHE A 73 -4.08 26.87 -16.85
CA PHE A 73 -3.24 25.66 -16.77
C PHE A 73 -2.80 25.16 -18.15
N ASP A 74 -3.67 25.27 -19.16
CA ASP A 74 -3.37 24.75 -20.51
C ASP A 74 -2.37 25.63 -21.29
N ASN A 75 -2.29 26.92 -20.98
CA ASN A 75 -1.34 27.84 -21.61
C ASN A 75 0.10 27.67 -21.09
N GLU A 76 0.27 27.25 -19.83
CA GLU A 76 1.60 27.01 -19.24
C GLU A 76 2.18 25.67 -19.73
N VAL A 77 1.34 24.63 -19.86
CA VAL A 77 1.74 23.33 -20.43
C VAL A 77 2.09 23.46 -21.92
N SER A 78 1.32 24.24 -22.68
CA SER A 78 1.61 24.51 -24.11
C SER A 78 2.90 25.31 -24.31
N SER A 79 3.22 26.22 -23.39
CA SER A 79 4.48 26.98 -23.42
C SER A 79 5.70 26.11 -23.05
N ILE A 80 5.55 25.16 -22.14
CA ILE A 80 6.60 24.19 -21.79
C ILE A 80 6.85 23.24 -22.96
N PHE A 81 5.79 22.77 -23.63
CA PHE A 81 5.88 21.88 -24.78
C PHE A 81 6.60 22.53 -25.97
N ASN A 82 6.32 23.80 -26.27
CA ASN A 82 6.97 24.53 -27.36
C ASN A 82 8.39 25.02 -27.03
N ALA A 83 8.72 25.26 -25.75
CA ALA A 83 10.08 25.61 -25.34
C ALA A 83 11.08 24.45 -25.53
N CYS A 84 10.59 23.21 -25.53
CA CYS A 84 11.40 22.02 -25.82
C CYS A 84 11.61 21.76 -27.33
N PHE A 85 10.95 22.50 -28.22
CA PHE A 85 10.96 22.24 -29.68
C PHE A 85 11.46 23.42 -30.53
N ALA A 86 12.20 24.36 -29.94
CA ALA A 86 12.94 25.36 -30.69
C ALA A 86 14.29 24.79 -31.18
N GLY A 87 14.24 24.08 -32.31
CA GLY A 87 15.35 23.97 -33.26
C GLY A 87 16.29 22.77 -33.10
N SER A 88 16.07 21.76 -33.93
CA SER A 88 17.01 21.48 -35.03
C SER A 88 16.31 20.63 -36.08
N GLU A 89 16.27 21.12 -37.33
CA GLU A 89 15.90 20.31 -38.49
C GLU A 89 16.86 19.12 -38.57
N THR A 90 16.31 17.92 -38.38
CA THR A 90 17.01 16.67 -38.70
C THR A 90 16.10 15.82 -39.56
N GLU A 91 16.67 15.38 -40.67
CA GLU A 91 16.05 14.64 -41.77
C GLU A 91 15.20 13.46 -41.29
N ILE A 92 14.01 13.32 -41.88
CA ILE A 92 13.00 12.30 -41.58
C ILE A 92 13.59 10.90 -41.91
N PRO A 93 13.81 10.01 -40.92
CA PRO A 93 14.08 8.61 -41.19
C PRO A 93 12.76 7.84 -41.35
N GLU A 94 12.82 6.71 -42.06
CA GLU A 94 11.71 5.88 -42.52
C GLU A 94 10.62 5.60 -41.45
N ASP A 95 9.36 5.63 -41.88
CA ASP A 95 8.10 5.70 -41.09
C ASP A 95 8.00 4.69 -39.91
N ASP A 96 8.58 3.49 -40.07
CA ASP A 96 8.61 2.46 -39.02
C ASP A 96 9.49 2.86 -37.82
N THR A 97 10.58 3.62 -38.04
CA THR A 97 11.50 4.05 -36.97
C THR A 97 10.94 5.18 -36.11
N LEU A 98 10.10 6.04 -36.71
CA LEU A 98 9.39 7.10 -35.98
C LEU A 98 8.32 6.48 -35.08
N LEU A 99 7.56 5.52 -35.62
CA LEU A 99 6.51 4.83 -34.87
C LEU A 99 7.10 4.05 -33.68
N ASP A 100 8.21 3.33 -33.90
CA ASP A 100 8.91 2.61 -32.84
C ASP A 100 9.46 3.57 -31.77
N SER A 101 10.03 4.71 -32.15
CA SER A 101 10.52 5.71 -31.18
C SER A 101 9.40 6.32 -30.31
N VAL A 102 8.19 6.40 -30.85
CA VAL A 102 7.02 6.94 -30.15
C VAL A 102 6.35 5.87 -29.31
N VAL A 103 6.26 4.63 -29.79
CA VAL A 103 5.52 3.53 -29.16
C VAL A 103 6.36 2.79 -28.11
N GLU A 104 7.67 2.65 -28.30
CA GLU A 104 8.55 1.96 -27.35
C GLU A 104 8.47 2.55 -25.93
N PRO A 105 8.46 3.88 -25.69
CA PRO A 105 8.30 4.43 -24.35
C PRO A 105 6.96 4.10 -23.68
N PHE A 106 5.89 3.84 -24.45
CA PHE A 106 4.59 3.42 -23.90
C PHE A 106 4.50 1.90 -23.65
N LEU A 107 5.35 1.11 -24.33
CA LEU A 107 5.42 -0.34 -24.16
C LEU A 107 6.55 -0.79 -23.21
N ALA A 108 7.58 0.04 -23.05
CA ALA A 108 8.67 -0.16 -22.12
C ALA A 108 8.11 -0.06 -20.71
N GLY A 109 7.95 -1.21 -20.04
CA GLY A 109 7.60 -1.23 -18.63
C GLY A 109 8.61 -0.45 -17.79
N ASP A 110 8.14 0.08 -16.65
CA ASP A 110 8.85 0.98 -15.72
C ASP A 110 10.09 0.34 -15.03
N LYS A 111 11.03 -0.22 -15.79
CA LYS A 111 12.23 -0.87 -15.26
C LYS A 111 13.36 0.14 -15.12
N GLY A 112 13.92 0.22 -13.92
CA GLY A 112 15.11 1.04 -13.66
C GLY A 112 16.42 0.46 -14.24
N PRO A 113 17.54 1.18 -14.11
CA PRO A 113 18.85 0.72 -14.55
C PRO A 113 19.29 -0.60 -13.91
N ALA A 114 20.13 -1.37 -14.61
CA ALA A 114 20.63 -2.64 -14.11
C ALA A 114 21.54 -2.46 -12.87
N LEU A 115 21.32 -3.31 -11.86
CA LEU A 115 22.21 -3.43 -10.70
C LEU A 115 23.41 -4.35 -11.02
N PRO A 116 24.54 -4.21 -10.29
CA PRO A 116 25.64 -5.17 -10.36
C PRO A 116 25.13 -6.62 -10.15
N PRO A 117 25.60 -7.62 -10.93
CA PRO A 117 25.04 -8.97 -10.93
C PRO A 117 24.96 -9.62 -9.55
N LYS A 118 25.98 -9.42 -8.72
CA LYS A 118 26.02 -9.96 -7.35
C LYS A 118 24.94 -9.37 -6.43
N ILE A 119 24.57 -8.10 -6.63
CA ILE A 119 23.48 -7.46 -5.88
C ILE A 119 22.14 -8.01 -6.38
N ALA A 120 21.97 -8.16 -7.69
CA ALA A 120 20.76 -8.74 -8.26
C ALA A 120 20.54 -10.18 -7.78
N GLU A 121 21.58 -11.02 -7.78
CA GLU A 121 21.55 -12.38 -7.25
C GLU A 121 21.19 -12.40 -5.75
N PHE A 122 21.83 -11.53 -4.96
CA PHE A 122 21.52 -11.40 -3.54
C PHE A 122 20.06 -11.03 -3.30
N ILE A 123 19.52 -10.04 -4.02
CA ILE A 123 18.11 -9.64 -3.92
C ILE A 123 17.21 -10.82 -4.32
N GLY A 124 17.48 -11.49 -5.43
CA GLY A 124 16.69 -12.65 -5.88
C GLY A 124 16.61 -13.74 -4.81
N LYS A 125 17.73 -14.02 -4.15
CA LYS A 125 17.80 -14.96 -3.03
C LYS A 125 16.98 -14.49 -1.83
N MET A 126 17.15 -13.24 -1.40
CA MET A 126 16.47 -12.70 -0.21
C MET A 126 14.96 -12.50 -0.38
N MET A 127 14.48 -12.33 -1.62
CA MET A 127 13.05 -12.19 -1.90
C MET A 127 12.31 -13.54 -1.93
N THR A 128 13.03 -14.66 -2.05
CA THR A 128 12.43 -15.98 -2.24
C THR A 128 12.74 -16.96 -1.11
N GLU A 129 13.87 -16.78 -0.42
CA GLU A 129 14.29 -17.63 0.69
C GLU A 129 13.95 -17.02 2.05
N LYS A 130 13.39 -17.84 2.96
CA LYS A 130 13.19 -17.46 4.36
C LYS A 130 14.54 -17.48 5.09
N LEU A 131 14.82 -16.44 5.89
CA LEU A 131 15.89 -16.52 6.89
C LEU A 131 15.54 -17.57 7.95
N SER A 132 16.54 -18.29 8.46
CA SER A 132 16.33 -19.11 9.66
C SER A 132 15.95 -18.23 10.84
N ASP A 133 15.16 -18.76 11.76
CA ASP A 133 14.63 -17.97 12.88
C ASP A 133 15.76 -17.42 13.76
N ASP A 134 16.84 -18.19 13.96
CA ASP A 134 18.05 -17.73 14.67
C ASP A 134 18.70 -16.51 14.01
N LYS A 135 18.89 -16.54 12.69
CA LYS A 135 19.52 -15.44 11.93
C LYS A 135 18.63 -14.21 11.89
N LEU A 136 17.32 -14.42 11.80
CA LEU A 136 16.37 -13.33 11.86
C LEU A 136 16.41 -12.67 13.24
N ASN A 137 16.40 -13.49 14.30
CA ASN A 137 16.43 -13.00 15.67
C ASN A 137 17.74 -12.25 15.99
N GLU A 138 18.88 -12.77 15.55
CA GLU A 138 20.19 -12.09 15.64
C GLU A 138 20.14 -10.68 15.01
N LYS A 139 19.58 -10.56 13.80
CA LYS A 139 19.41 -9.26 13.13
C LYS A 139 18.47 -8.34 13.90
N VAL A 140 17.33 -8.86 14.37
CA VAL A 140 16.32 -8.08 15.12
C VAL A 140 16.88 -7.55 16.44
N GLN A 141 17.72 -8.32 17.13
CA GLN A 141 18.35 -7.93 18.40
C GLN A 141 19.50 -6.95 18.22
N SER A 142 20.20 -7.02 17.07
CA SER A 142 21.31 -6.11 16.75
C SER A 142 20.88 -4.65 16.62
N TYR A 143 19.63 -4.39 16.22
CA TYR A 143 19.11 -3.04 16.01
C TYR A 143 18.20 -2.60 17.16
N LYS A 144 18.78 -1.88 18.12
CA LYS A 144 18.07 -1.28 19.26
C LYS A 144 17.34 0.01 18.83
N GLN A 145 16.19 0.26 19.43
CA GLN A 145 15.44 1.49 19.22
C GLN A 145 16.27 2.70 19.73
N PRO A 146 16.45 3.76 18.92
CA PRO A 146 17.10 4.98 19.37
C PRO A 146 16.25 5.71 20.43
N GLU A 147 16.90 6.29 21.44
CA GLU A 147 16.25 6.91 22.60
C GLU A 147 15.30 8.07 22.25
N ASN A 148 15.55 8.77 21.14
CA ASN A 148 14.74 9.89 20.67
C ASN A 148 13.64 9.50 19.65
N CYS A 149 13.47 8.20 19.38
CA CYS A 149 12.58 7.69 18.35
C CYS A 149 11.48 6.79 18.94
N ASP A 150 10.66 7.33 19.84
CA ASP A 150 9.61 6.58 20.55
C ASP A 150 8.64 5.84 19.64
N LEU A 151 8.32 6.38 18.45
CA LEU A 151 7.40 5.76 17.50
C LEU A 151 8.05 4.68 16.61
N LEU A 152 9.37 4.54 16.66
CA LEU A 152 10.10 3.51 15.90
C LEU A 152 10.06 2.16 16.62
N GLN A 153 8.84 1.69 16.86
CA GLN A 153 8.53 0.42 17.49
C GLN A 153 7.25 -0.19 16.86
N PRO A 154 7.00 -1.50 17.02
CA PRO A 154 5.76 -2.11 16.57
C PRO A 154 4.55 -1.47 17.25
N THR A 155 3.51 -1.17 16.47
CA THR A 155 2.26 -0.59 16.96
C THR A 155 1.45 -1.65 17.70
N ARG A 156 1.09 -1.36 18.96
CA ARG A 156 0.30 -2.27 19.81
C ARG A 156 -1.19 -2.01 19.66
N ILE A 157 -2.02 -3.03 19.84
CA ILE A 157 -3.47 -2.83 19.96
C ILE A 157 -3.77 -2.35 21.39
N ASN A 158 -4.65 -1.37 21.53
CA ASN A 158 -5.14 -0.92 22.83
C ASN A 158 -5.80 -2.09 23.59
N GLN A 159 -5.42 -2.31 24.85
CA GLN A 159 -5.88 -3.47 25.63
C GLN A 159 -7.41 -3.62 25.66
N ILE A 160 -8.13 -2.50 25.81
CA ILE A 160 -9.61 -2.45 25.82
C ILE A 160 -10.20 -3.06 24.53
N ILE A 161 -9.57 -2.80 23.38
CA ILE A 161 -9.99 -3.37 22.10
C ILE A 161 -9.48 -4.81 21.97
N TRP A 162 -8.22 -5.06 22.33
CA TRP A 162 -7.61 -6.40 22.29
C TRP A 162 -8.48 -7.44 22.98
N ASP A 163 -8.98 -7.14 24.18
CA ASP A 163 -9.81 -8.03 25.00
C ASP A 163 -11.18 -8.35 24.37
N LYS A 164 -11.63 -7.57 23.38
CA LYS A 164 -12.92 -7.73 22.70
C LYS A 164 -12.84 -8.36 21.31
N ILE A 165 -11.65 -8.41 20.71
CA ILE A 165 -11.43 -9.04 19.40
C ILE A 165 -11.58 -10.57 19.51
N LYS A 166 -12.14 -11.22 18.47
CA LYS A 166 -12.29 -12.68 18.43
C LYS A 166 -10.93 -13.38 18.33
N PRO A 167 -10.75 -14.59 18.88
CA PRO A 167 -9.49 -15.33 18.82
C PRO A 167 -8.92 -15.47 17.40
N GLY A 168 -9.75 -15.80 16.40
CA GLY A 168 -9.29 -15.94 15.01
C GLY A 168 -8.73 -14.65 14.40
N THR A 169 -9.28 -13.49 14.79
CA THR A 169 -8.80 -12.18 14.36
C THR A 169 -7.51 -11.81 15.09
N ARG A 170 -7.40 -12.11 16.40
CA ARG A 170 -6.14 -11.96 17.16
C ARG A 170 -5.01 -12.78 16.53
N SER A 171 -5.24 -14.05 16.19
CA SER A 171 -4.24 -14.90 15.56
C SER A 171 -3.74 -14.35 14.21
N LYS A 172 -4.63 -13.74 13.42
CA LYS A 172 -4.25 -13.05 12.17
C LYS A 172 -3.46 -11.78 12.45
N ASP A 173 -3.89 -10.96 13.40
CA ASP A 173 -3.20 -9.73 13.76
C ASP A 173 -1.80 -9.99 14.32
N ILE A 174 -1.61 -11.05 15.10
CA ILE A 174 -0.27 -11.46 15.59
C ILE A 174 0.69 -11.70 14.42
N LYS A 175 0.22 -12.27 13.31
CA LYS A 175 1.06 -12.44 12.10
C LYS A 175 1.44 -11.08 11.50
N PHE A 176 0.52 -10.13 11.46
CA PHE A 176 0.82 -8.76 11.04
C PHE A 176 1.79 -8.05 12.00
N GLN A 177 1.65 -8.22 13.31
CA GLN A 177 2.59 -7.68 14.30
C GLN A 177 4.00 -8.26 14.13
N LYS A 178 4.12 -9.57 13.86
CA LYS A 178 5.41 -10.20 13.55
C LYS A 178 6.05 -9.59 12.29
N ALA A 179 5.28 -9.41 11.22
CA ALA A 179 5.75 -8.75 9.99
C ALA A 179 6.14 -7.29 10.23
N GLN A 180 5.32 -6.55 10.99
CA GLN A 180 5.60 -5.17 11.39
C GLN A 180 6.90 -5.06 12.19
N SER A 181 7.16 -6.02 13.10
CA SER A 181 8.38 -6.04 13.89
C SER A 181 9.63 -6.09 13.03
N VAL A 182 9.65 -6.97 12.02
CA VAL A 182 10.77 -7.03 11.06
C VAL A 182 10.91 -5.72 10.29
N MET A 183 9.80 -5.15 9.79
CA MET A 183 9.81 -3.89 9.03
C MET A 183 10.33 -2.71 9.86
N VAL A 184 9.85 -2.55 11.09
CA VAL A 184 10.31 -1.50 12.01
C VAL A 184 11.80 -1.68 12.32
N LYS A 185 12.26 -2.91 12.51
CA LYS A 185 13.69 -3.19 12.73
C LYS A 185 14.55 -2.85 11.51
N SER A 186 14.05 -3.09 10.30
CA SER A 186 14.71 -2.63 9.06
C SER A 186 14.78 -1.10 8.99
N MET A 187 13.71 -0.40 9.39
CA MET A 187 13.72 1.07 9.48
C MET A 187 14.74 1.57 10.52
N THR A 188 14.84 0.92 11.67
CA THR A 188 15.86 1.22 12.69
C THR A 188 17.27 1.02 12.17
N ALA A 189 17.53 -0.09 11.47
CA ALA A 189 18.82 -0.35 10.84
C ALA A 189 19.18 0.74 9.82
N LEU A 190 18.22 1.17 9.00
CA LEU A 190 18.41 2.24 8.02
C LEU A 190 18.67 3.59 8.70
N ALA A 191 17.93 3.94 9.75
CA ALA A 191 18.14 5.18 10.51
C ALA A 191 19.55 5.25 11.14
N ILE A 192 20.03 4.14 11.71
CA ILE A 192 21.40 4.05 12.23
C ILE A 192 22.43 4.16 11.10
N THR A 193 22.18 3.50 9.96
CA THR A 193 23.04 3.59 8.78
C THR A 193 23.13 5.02 8.24
N ILE A 194 22.02 5.77 8.23
CA ILE A 194 21.99 7.18 7.84
C ILE A 194 22.86 8.01 8.80
N LYS A 195 22.68 7.84 10.12
CA LYS A 195 23.49 8.53 11.13
C LYS A 195 24.98 8.29 10.90
N ASP A 196 25.39 7.03 10.81
CA ASP A 196 26.81 6.66 10.65
C ASP A 196 27.39 7.15 9.30
N PHE A 197 26.57 7.18 8.25
CA PHE A 197 26.94 7.74 6.95
C PHE A 197 27.16 9.27 7.00
N LEU A 198 26.36 9.99 7.77
CA LEU A 198 26.49 11.44 7.98
C LEU A 198 27.70 11.79 8.86
N ASP A 199 28.03 10.95 9.84
CA ASP A 199 29.18 11.15 10.72
C ASP A 199 30.53 10.91 9.99
N GLY A 200 30.54 10.09 8.93
CA GLY A 200 31.76 9.54 8.34
C GLY A 200 32.38 10.25 7.13
N GLN A 201 31.66 11.09 6.37
CA GLN A 201 32.16 11.63 5.08
C GLN A 201 31.52 12.98 4.68
N ALA A 202 32.10 13.65 3.67
CA ALA A 202 31.41 14.68 2.90
C ALA A 202 30.25 14.04 2.11
N SER A 203 29.09 13.91 2.76
CA SER A 203 27.95 13.18 2.23
C SER A 203 27.40 13.82 0.95
N LYS A 204 27.31 13.04 -0.13
CA LYS A 204 26.62 13.49 -1.34
C LYS A 204 25.14 13.68 -1.03
N ARG A 205 24.64 14.91 -1.21
CA ARG A 205 23.24 15.30 -0.92
C ARG A 205 22.22 14.29 -1.49
N GLN A 206 22.43 13.83 -2.72
CA GLN A 206 21.50 12.90 -3.38
C GLN A 206 21.49 11.49 -2.76
N THR A 207 22.63 11.00 -2.26
CA THR A 207 22.67 9.72 -1.54
C THR A 207 21.92 9.81 -0.22
N VAL A 208 22.09 10.91 0.51
CA VAL A 208 21.35 11.17 1.75
C VAL A 208 19.85 11.26 1.49
N HIS A 209 19.43 12.00 0.46
CA HIS A 209 18.02 12.06 0.05
C HIS A 209 17.45 10.67 -0.24
N GLY A 210 18.12 9.86 -1.07
CA GLY A 210 17.62 8.51 -1.38
C GLY A 210 17.47 7.59 -0.15
N MET A 211 18.32 7.75 0.88
CA MET A 211 18.17 7.00 2.13
C MET A 211 16.95 7.49 2.94
N PHE A 212 16.72 8.80 3.01
CA PHE A 212 15.53 9.35 3.67
C PHE A 212 14.25 9.02 2.91
N ASP A 213 14.24 9.07 1.58
CA ASP A 213 13.11 8.65 0.75
C ASP A 213 12.79 7.16 0.99
N THR A 214 13.82 6.31 1.11
CA THR A 214 13.63 4.89 1.47
C THR A 214 13.00 4.74 2.85
N LEU A 215 13.47 5.50 3.85
CA LEU A 215 12.93 5.47 5.20
C LEU A 215 11.46 5.95 5.24
N GLU A 216 11.14 7.00 4.47
CA GLU A 216 9.78 7.53 4.34
C GLU A 216 8.85 6.51 3.67
N LEU A 217 9.27 5.85 2.59
CA LEU A 217 8.50 4.80 1.93
C LEU A 217 8.24 3.60 2.85
N LEU A 218 9.24 3.19 3.64
CA LEU A 218 9.07 2.14 4.66
C LEU A 218 8.08 2.58 5.76
N ALA A 219 8.19 3.82 6.24
CA ALA A 219 7.26 4.38 7.22
C ALA A 219 5.83 4.44 6.69
N GLN A 220 5.65 4.82 5.43
CA GLN A 220 4.36 4.83 4.76
C GLN A 220 3.78 3.42 4.61
N GLY A 221 4.61 2.42 4.27
CA GLY A 221 4.22 1.02 4.24
C GLY A 221 3.76 0.51 5.61
N ASN A 222 4.48 0.89 6.68
CA ASN A 222 4.09 0.59 8.05
C ASN A 222 2.74 1.22 8.45
N LEU A 223 2.48 2.46 8.03
CA LEU A 223 1.20 3.12 8.26
C LEU A 223 0.06 2.41 7.52
N GLN A 224 0.26 2.00 6.26
CA GLN A 224 -0.72 1.22 5.51
C GLN A 224 -1.00 -0.14 6.15
N LEU A 225 0.02 -0.81 6.69
CA LEU A 225 -0.14 -2.04 7.45
C LEU A 225 -1.01 -1.82 8.70
N ASN A 226 -0.82 -0.71 9.41
CA ASN A 226 -1.67 -0.34 10.55
C ASN A 226 -3.14 -0.13 10.13
N PHE A 227 -3.40 0.51 8.99
CA PHE A 227 -4.77 0.64 8.48
C PHE A 227 -5.37 -0.70 8.07
N ALA A 228 -4.60 -1.59 7.45
CA ALA A 228 -5.07 -2.95 7.13
C ALA A 228 -5.43 -3.74 8.40
N ARG A 229 -4.64 -3.60 9.48
CA ARG A 229 -4.95 -4.18 10.79
C ARG A 229 -6.24 -3.61 11.39
N ARG A 230 -6.47 -2.30 11.27
CA ARG A 230 -7.75 -1.68 11.72
C ARG A 230 -8.95 -2.23 10.96
N GLU A 231 -8.87 -2.41 9.64
CA GLU A 231 -9.95 -2.97 8.84
C GLU A 231 -10.19 -4.46 9.17
N LEU A 232 -9.13 -5.23 9.46
CA LEU A 232 -9.26 -6.59 9.97
C LEU A 232 -10.02 -6.62 11.30
N ILE A 233 -9.70 -5.72 12.24
CA ILE A 233 -10.32 -5.66 13.57
C ILE A 233 -11.76 -5.16 13.51
N LYS A 234 -12.06 -4.26 12.57
CA LYS A 234 -13.37 -3.64 12.39
C LYS A 234 -14.51 -4.65 12.27
N THR A 235 -14.26 -5.83 11.69
CA THR A 235 -15.26 -6.89 11.53
C THR A 235 -15.71 -7.52 12.85
N ASP A 236 -14.95 -7.30 13.92
CA ASP A 236 -15.25 -7.79 15.27
C ASP A 236 -15.83 -6.70 16.18
N LEU A 237 -15.77 -5.43 15.77
CA LEU A 237 -16.37 -4.32 16.50
C LEU A 237 -17.85 -4.16 16.14
N SER A 238 -18.65 -3.59 17.04
CA SER A 238 -20.02 -3.21 16.68
C SER A 238 -19.98 -2.07 15.66
N ARG A 239 -21.04 -1.96 14.85
CA ARG A 239 -21.16 -0.93 13.81
C ARG A 239 -21.02 0.49 14.39
N ASP A 240 -21.46 0.68 15.63
CA ASP A 240 -21.39 1.96 16.35
C ASP A 240 -19.96 2.45 16.58
N PHE A 241 -18.98 1.54 16.64
CA PHE A 241 -17.57 1.84 16.85
C PHE A 241 -16.73 1.75 15.58
N ALA A 242 -17.34 1.56 14.41
CA ALA A 242 -16.61 1.41 13.14
C ALA A 242 -15.79 2.66 12.77
N THR A 243 -16.14 3.83 13.30
CA THR A 243 -15.43 5.10 13.13
C THR A 243 -14.04 5.10 13.77
N LEU A 244 -13.79 4.28 14.81
CA LEU A 244 -12.46 4.07 15.41
C LEU A 244 -11.45 3.52 14.41
N CYS A 245 -11.93 2.74 13.43
CA CYS A 245 -11.07 2.16 12.40
C CYS A 245 -10.76 3.15 11.25
N SER A 246 -11.33 4.36 11.27
CA SER A 246 -11.08 5.35 10.21
C SER A 246 -9.61 5.80 10.19
N GLN A 247 -9.14 6.24 9.02
CA GLN A 247 -7.77 6.76 8.87
C GLN A 247 -7.56 8.12 9.56
N ASN A 248 -8.65 8.79 9.96
CA ASN A 248 -8.61 10.07 10.68
C ASN A 248 -8.18 9.92 12.15
N VAL A 249 -8.37 8.73 12.74
CA VAL A 249 -7.84 8.45 14.08
C VAL A 249 -6.33 8.28 13.96
N PRO A 250 -5.50 9.09 14.63
CA PRO A 250 -4.05 8.98 14.49
C PRO A 250 -3.56 7.63 15.02
N VAL A 251 -2.58 7.05 14.32
CA VAL A 251 -1.84 5.90 14.84
C VAL A 251 -0.68 6.44 15.68
N THR A 252 -0.53 5.97 16.91
CA THR A 252 0.59 6.29 17.78
C THR A 252 1.37 5.01 18.09
N LYS A 253 1.95 4.89 19.29
CA LYS A 253 2.35 3.58 19.82
C LYS A 253 1.18 2.60 19.92
N PHE A 254 -0.04 3.13 19.97
CA PHE A 254 -1.28 2.36 19.96
C PHE A 254 -2.06 2.50 18.65
N LEU A 255 -2.64 1.39 18.22
CA LEU A 255 -3.32 1.27 16.93
C LEU A 255 -4.55 2.17 16.85
N PHE A 256 -5.24 2.43 17.96
CA PHE A 256 -6.43 3.29 18.02
C PHE A 256 -6.16 4.58 18.83
N GLY A 257 -4.91 5.05 18.82
CA GLY A 257 -4.51 6.26 19.55
C GLY A 257 -4.38 6.06 21.06
N ASP A 258 -3.90 7.09 21.75
CA ASP A 258 -3.62 7.03 23.19
C ASP A 258 -4.89 7.20 24.06
N GLU A 259 -5.88 7.95 23.57
CA GLU A 259 -7.07 8.37 24.33
C GLU A 259 -8.30 7.49 24.06
N ILE A 260 -8.11 6.18 23.89
CA ILE A 260 -9.17 5.25 23.46
C ILE A 260 -10.43 5.28 24.33
N SER A 261 -10.28 5.44 25.65
CA SER A 261 -11.43 5.50 26.56
C SER A 261 -12.28 6.75 26.34
N LYS A 262 -11.64 7.87 26.02
CA LYS A 262 -12.31 9.12 25.68
C LYS A 262 -13.00 8.99 24.33
N GLU A 263 -12.32 8.47 23.31
CA GLU A 263 -12.91 8.26 21.98
C GLU A 263 -14.15 7.36 22.02
N LEU A 264 -14.08 6.25 22.79
CA LEU A 264 -15.24 5.36 22.99
C LEU A 264 -16.42 6.09 23.63
N LYS A 265 -16.17 6.94 24.63
CA LYS A 265 -17.23 7.72 25.29
C LYS A 265 -17.83 8.75 24.33
N ASP A 266 -16.99 9.48 23.61
CA ASP A 266 -17.42 10.50 22.65
C ASP A 266 -18.30 9.89 21.54
N ILE A 267 -17.95 8.67 21.07
CA ILE A 267 -18.78 7.91 20.12
C ILE A 267 -20.15 7.56 20.71
N VAL A 268 -20.18 7.06 21.95
CA VAL A 268 -21.44 6.71 22.62
C VAL A 268 -22.32 7.96 22.80
N ASP A 269 -21.74 9.07 23.25
CA ASP A 269 -22.45 10.33 23.44
C ASP A 269 -22.98 10.88 22.10
N ALA A 270 -22.16 10.85 21.04
CA ALA A 270 -22.57 11.24 19.70
C ALA A 270 -23.73 10.39 19.15
N ASN A 271 -23.68 9.06 19.34
CA ASN A 271 -24.75 8.15 18.92
C ASN A 271 -26.05 8.40 19.69
N GLN A 272 -25.97 8.69 20.99
CA GLN A 272 -27.14 9.06 21.80
C GLN A 272 -27.74 10.41 21.36
N MET A 273 -26.91 11.39 21.02
CA MET A 273 -27.37 12.67 20.48
C MET A 273 -28.01 12.50 19.11
N ALA A 274 -27.40 11.73 18.21
CA ALA A 274 -27.94 11.43 16.89
C ALA A 274 -29.33 10.79 17.01
N ALA A 275 -29.51 9.80 17.88
CA ALA A 275 -30.82 9.17 18.12
C ALA A 275 -31.92 10.13 18.59
N LYS A 276 -31.57 11.27 19.21
CA LYS A 276 -32.53 12.32 19.61
C LYS A 276 -32.87 13.29 18.48
N VAL A 277 -31.99 13.44 17.49
CA VAL A 277 -32.14 14.37 16.36
C VAL A 277 -32.80 13.70 15.16
N THR A 278 -32.60 12.39 14.96
CA THR A 278 -33.25 11.66 13.87
C THR A 278 -34.74 11.45 14.20
N PRO A 279 -35.68 11.94 13.36
CA PRO A 279 -37.10 11.66 13.58
C PRO A 279 -37.34 10.15 13.52
N LYS A 280 -38.08 9.61 14.50
CA LYS A 280 -38.61 8.25 14.43
C LYS A 280 -39.57 8.21 13.24
N PHE A 281 -39.12 7.79 12.07
CA PHE A 281 -40.03 7.43 10.98
C PHE A 281 -40.92 6.31 11.51
N GLY A 282 -42.21 6.63 11.63
CA GLY A 282 -43.18 5.84 12.36
C GLY A 282 -43.30 4.42 11.81
N GLU A 283 -43.26 3.45 12.71
CA GLU A 283 -44.02 2.22 12.53
C GLU A 283 -45.51 2.61 12.47
N SER A 284 -45.98 2.87 11.26
CA SER A 284 -47.40 2.94 10.95
C SER A 284 -48.00 1.56 11.19
N SER A 285 -48.51 1.35 12.39
CA SER A 285 -49.41 0.25 12.72
C SER A 285 -50.62 0.31 11.80
N CYS A 286 -50.63 -0.51 10.74
CA CYS A 286 -51.86 -0.83 10.02
C CYS A 286 -52.70 -1.78 10.90
N ARG A 287 -53.35 -1.25 11.93
CA ARG A 287 -54.54 -1.86 12.55
C ARG A 287 -55.78 -1.25 11.91
N GLY A 288 -56.05 -1.64 10.67
CA GLY A 288 -57.33 -1.40 10.01
C GLY A 288 -58.35 -2.45 10.45
N ARG A 289 -59.04 -2.19 11.55
CA ARG A 289 -60.30 -2.87 11.91
C ARG A 289 -61.39 -2.27 11.02
N GLY A 290 -62.00 -3.05 10.15
CA GLY A 290 -63.10 -2.62 9.29
C GLY A 290 -64.05 -3.78 9.01
N SER A 291 -65.06 -3.91 9.87
CA SER A 291 -66.29 -4.66 9.58
C SER A 291 -67.05 -3.96 8.46
N PHE A 292 -67.52 -4.71 7.47
CA PHE A 292 -68.89 -4.71 6.94
C PHE A 292 -69.10 -6.01 6.17
#